data_AF-A0A376VSZ9-F1
#
_entry.id   AF-A0A376VSZ9-F1
#
_cell.length_a   1.000
_cell.length_b   1.000
_cell.length_c   1.000
_cell.angle_alpha   90.00
_cell.angle_beta   90.00
_cell.angle_gamma   90.00
#
_symmetry.space_group_name_H-M   'P 1'
#
loop_
_entity.id
_entity.type
_entity.pdbx_description
1 polymer ?
#
loop_
_entity_poly.entity_id
_entity_poly.type
_entity_poly.pdbx_seq_one_letter_code
_entity_poly.pdbx_strand_id
1 'polypeptide(L)'
;MGPAEIHNQYRVTKGGRPTHKLVMRALTLLQKHHVDYNVLVCVNRTSALQPLQVYDFLCDAGAEFIQFIPVVERLADETAAHAGLKLHAPGRYSGRTDGMVGTPR
;
A
#
# COMPACT_ATOMS: atom_id res chain seq x y z
N MET A 1 -6.16 2.40 3.57
CA MET A 1 -7.49 2.83 4.04
C MET A 1 -8.39 2.90 2.81
N GLY A 2 -9.66 2.53 2.93
CA GLY A 2 -10.56 2.25 1.81
C GLY A 2 -11.49 1.08 2.17
N PRO A 3 -12.38 0.65 1.25
CA PRO A 3 -13.28 -0.48 1.45
C PRO A 3 -12.56 -1.72 2.00
N ALA A 4 -13.27 -2.53 2.80
CA ALA A 4 -12.66 -3.63 3.55
C ALA A 4 -11.95 -4.63 2.65
N GLU A 5 -12.48 -4.87 1.45
CA GLU A 5 -11.95 -5.80 0.44
C GLU A 5 -10.59 -5.30 -0.07
N ILE A 6 -10.47 -4.00 -0.34
CA ILE A 6 -9.24 -3.36 -0.83
C ILE A 6 -8.23 -3.20 0.31
N HIS A 7 -8.67 -2.79 1.50
CA HIS A 7 -7.78 -2.57 2.64
C HIS A 7 -7.16 -3.87 3.14
N ASN A 8 -7.97 -4.91 3.36
CA ASN A 8 -7.48 -6.16 3.95
C ASN A 8 -6.64 -7.00 2.98
N GLN A 9 -6.64 -6.72 1.68
CA GLN A 9 -5.76 -7.40 0.71
C GLN A 9 -4.28 -7.27 1.08
N TYR A 10 -3.87 -6.10 1.59
CA TYR A 10 -2.47 -5.81 1.92
C TYR A 10 -2.24 -5.44 3.38
N ARG A 11 -3.30 -5.16 4.16
CA ARG A 11 -3.20 -4.76 5.57
C ARG A 11 -3.85 -5.78 6.49
N VAL A 12 -3.08 -6.81 6.81
CA VAL A 12 -3.43 -7.84 7.79
C VAL A 12 -2.49 -7.80 8.99
N THR A 13 -2.92 -8.40 10.10
CA THR A 13 -2.01 -8.63 11.23
C THR A 13 -0.93 -9.65 10.85
N LYS A 14 0.10 -9.80 11.69
CA LYS A 14 1.12 -10.86 11.51
C LYS A 14 0.50 -12.27 11.42
N GLY A 15 -0.66 -12.49 12.06
CA GLY A 15 -1.42 -13.74 11.98
C GLY A 15 -2.43 -13.80 10.83
N GLY A 16 -2.34 -12.91 9.85
CA GLY A 16 -3.22 -12.89 8.66
C GLY A 16 -4.64 -12.38 8.90
N ARG A 17 -4.95 -11.82 10.08
CA ARG A 17 -6.32 -11.35 10.38
C ARG A 17 -6.60 -9.98 9.73
N PRO A 18 -7.82 -9.73 9.23
CA PRO A 18 -8.20 -8.45 8.66
C PRO A 18 -8.14 -7.33 9.71
N THR A 19 -7.73 -6.14 9.30
CA THR A 19 -7.54 -4.99 10.22
C THR A 19 -8.51 -3.85 9.99
N HIS A 20 -9.31 -3.88 8.91
CA HIS A 20 -10.22 -2.79 8.54
C HIS A 20 -11.11 -2.32 9.70
N LYS A 21 -11.79 -3.25 10.40
CA LYS A 21 -12.68 -2.92 11.53
C LYS A 21 -11.96 -2.22 12.67
N LEU A 22 -10.69 -2.55 12.91
CA LEU A 22 -9.88 -1.92 13.96
C LEU A 22 -9.59 -0.46 13.61
N VAL A 23 -9.24 -0.20 12.35
CA VAL A 23 -8.96 1.16 11.87
C VAL A 23 -10.23 2.02 11.88
N MET A 24 -11.38 1.48 11.44
CA MET A 24 -12.65 2.22 11.50
C MET A 24 -13.04 2.57 12.94
N ARG A 25 -12.87 1.63 13.89
CA ARG A 25 -13.10 1.91 15.32
C ARG A 25 -12.17 3.01 15.83
N ALA A 26 -10.90 3.00 15.43
CA ALA A 26 -9.94 4.04 15.82
C ALA A 26 -10.33 5.41 15.24
N LEU A 27 -10.73 5.48 13.97
CA LEU A 27 -11.23 6.69 13.32
C LEU A 27 -12.42 7.29 14.07
N THR A 28 -13.44 6.47 14.39
CA THR A 28 -14.60 6.91 15.17
C THR A 28 -14.20 7.45 16.55
N LEU A 29 -13.19 6.88 17.19
CA LEU A 29 -12.69 7.39 18.48
C LEU A 29 -12.01 8.74 18.33
N LEU A 30 -11.18 8.94 17.31
CA LEU A 30 -10.54 10.23 17.03
C LEU A 30 -11.60 11.32 16.78
N GLN A 31 -12.60 11.01 15.94
CA GLN A 31 -13.72 11.90 15.65
C GLN A 31 -14.54 12.23 16.90
N LYS A 32 -14.89 11.20 17.72
CA LYS A 32 -15.64 11.38 18.97
C LYS A 32 -14.94 12.34 19.95
N HIS A 33 -13.61 12.30 19.99
CA HIS A 33 -12.82 13.12 20.89
C HIS A 33 -12.31 14.41 20.23
N HIS A 34 -12.78 14.75 19.02
CA HIS A 34 -12.39 15.95 18.27
C HIS A 34 -10.87 16.09 18.12
N VAL A 35 -10.17 14.97 17.92
CA VAL A 35 -8.73 14.95 17.66
C VAL A 35 -8.49 15.32 16.21
N ASP A 36 -7.54 16.20 15.92
CA ASP A 36 -7.09 16.47 14.56
C ASP A 36 -6.31 15.28 13.99
N TYR A 37 -6.66 14.84 12.78
CA TYR A 37 -6.02 13.70 12.14
C TYR A 37 -5.95 13.84 10.62
N ASN A 38 -4.99 13.11 10.04
CA ASN A 38 -4.90 12.89 8.60
C ASN A 38 -5.12 11.41 8.29
N VAL A 39 -5.80 11.12 7.19
CA VAL A 39 -5.93 9.75 6.67
C VAL A 39 -4.84 9.48 5.65
N LEU A 40 -3.94 8.54 5.97
CA LEU A 40 -2.89 8.09 5.07
C LEU A 40 -3.36 6.89 4.23
N VAL A 41 -3.37 7.06 2.90
CA VAL A 41 -3.89 6.09 1.94
C VAL A 41 -2.76 5.62 1.03
N CYS A 42 -2.34 4.37 1.20
CA CYS A 42 -1.44 3.74 0.26
C CYS A 42 -2.18 3.42 -1.05
N VAL A 43 -1.70 3.98 -2.16
CA VAL A 43 -2.21 3.69 -3.51
C VAL A 43 -1.42 2.52 -4.08
N ASN A 44 -2.08 1.38 -4.26
CA ASN A 44 -1.54 0.19 -4.89
C ASN A 44 -2.29 -0.11 -6.20
N ARG A 45 -1.87 -1.17 -6.91
CA ARG A 45 -2.49 -1.60 -8.16
C ARG A 45 -3.99 -1.83 -8.07
N THR A 46 -4.49 -2.41 -6.96
CA THR A 46 -5.92 -2.67 -6.78
C THR A 46 -6.68 -1.35 -6.57
N SER A 47 -6.23 -0.51 -5.63
CA SER A 47 -6.93 0.76 -5.33
C SER A 47 -6.93 1.72 -6.51
N ALA A 48 -5.86 1.71 -7.32
CA ALA A 48 -5.75 2.55 -8.51
C ALA A 48 -6.77 2.19 -9.61
N LEU A 49 -7.30 0.95 -9.61
CA LEU A 49 -8.36 0.52 -10.52
C LEU A 49 -9.76 0.93 -10.05
N GLN A 50 -9.91 1.34 -8.78
CA GLN A 50 -11.18 1.71 -8.17
C GLN A 50 -11.08 3.05 -7.41
N PRO A 51 -10.56 4.13 -8.04
CA PRO A 51 -10.21 5.34 -7.32
C PRO A 51 -11.43 6.07 -6.73
N LEU A 52 -12.54 6.14 -7.46
CA LEU A 52 -13.77 6.77 -6.99
C LEU A 52 -14.35 6.04 -5.78
N GLN A 53 -14.46 4.71 -5.84
CA GLN A 53 -14.94 3.92 -4.71
C GLN A 53 -14.09 4.11 -3.45
N VAL A 54 -12.77 4.23 -3.60
CA VAL A 54 -11.88 4.51 -2.47
C VAL A 54 -12.09 5.94 -1.95
N TYR A 55 -12.18 6.93 -2.84
CA TYR A 55 -12.37 8.32 -2.45
C TYR A 55 -13.72 8.55 -1.76
N ASP A 56 -14.81 8.07 -2.36
CA ASP A 56 -16.18 8.19 -1.81
C ASP A 56 -16.25 7.53 -0.42
N PHE A 57 -15.65 6.35 -0.25
CA PHE A 57 -15.57 5.69 1.06
C PHE A 57 -14.86 6.56 2.12
N LEU A 58 -13.80 7.26 1.75
CA LEU A 58 -13.05 8.11 2.68
C LEU A 58 -13.87 9.34 3.06
N CYS A 59 -14.55 9.95 2.10
CA CYS A 59 -15.48 11.06 2.35
C CYS A 59 -16.64 10.63 3.24
N ASP A 60 -17.27 9.50 2.95
CA ASP A 60 -18.36 8.93 3.76
C ASP A 60 -17.92 8.56 5.17
N ALA A 61 -16.65 8.19 5.35
CA ALA A 61 -16.04 7.95 6.65
C ALA A 61 -15.73 9.24 7.43
N GLY A 62 -15.97 10.42 6.86
CA GLY A 62 -15.74 11.73 7.47
C GLY A 62 -14.28 12.18 7.43
N ALA A 63 -13.46 11.67 6.49
CA ALA A 63 -12.08 12.11 6.35
C ALA A 63 -12.01 13.47 5.64
N GLU A 64 -11.47 14.48 6.32
CA GLU A 64 -11.31 15.83 5.78
C GLU A 64 -9.92 16.06 5.17
N PHE A 65 -8.88 15.51 5.78
CA PHE A 65 -7.50 15.62 5.31
C PHE A 65 -6.96 14.25 4.89
N ILE A 66 -6.71 14.09 3.59
CA ILE A 66 -6.32 12.81 2.98
C ILE A 66 -4.96 12.95 2.30
N GLN A 67 -4.03 12.05 2.62
CA GLN A 67 -2.73 11.95 1.96
C GLN A 67 -2.60 10.62 1.21
N PHE A 68 -2.48 10.70 -0.12
CA PHE A 68 -2.22 9.55 -0.97
C PHE A 68 -0.71 9.29 -1.09
N ILE A 69 -0.31 8.05 -0.84
CA ILE A 69 1.09 7.59 -0.86
C ILE A 69 1.19 6.45 -1.87
N PRO A 70 1.85 6.64 -3.04
CA PRO A 70 2.01 5.57 -4.01
C PRO A 70 2.92 4.46 -3.46
N VAL A 71 2.46 3.21 -3.53
CA VAL A 71 3.28 2.04 -3.20
C VAL A 71 4.18 1.76 -4.40
N VAL A 72 5.49 1.92 -4.21
CA VAL A 72 6.51 1.64 -5.22
C VAL A 72 7.20 0.32 -4.92
N GLU A 73 7.13 -0.62 -5.86
CA GLU A 73 7.89 -1.88 -5.82
C GLU A 73 9.20 -1.67 -6.58
N ARG A 74 10.32 -2.14 -6.03
CA ARG A 74 11.66 -2.00 -6.65
C ARG A 74 12.19 -3.36 -7.04
N LEU A 75 12.81 -3.43 -8.21
CA LEU A 75 13.65 -4.58 -8.55
C LEU A 75 14.92 -4.51 -7.69
N ALA A 76 15.35 -5.65 -7.16
CA ALA A 76 16.65 -5.75 -6.52
C ALA A 76 17.72 -5.67 -7.62
N ASP A 77 18.61 -4.69 -7.50
CA ASP A 77 19.84 -4.64 -8.27
C ASP A 77 20.94 -5.48 -7.58
N GLU A 78 22.08 -5.63 -8.25
CA GLU A 78 23.21 -6.40 -7.71
C GLU A 78 23.66 -5.84 -6.35
N THR A 79 23.62 -4.52 -6.17
CA THR A 79 23.94 -3.86 -4.91
C THR A 79 23.02 -4.29 -3.77
N ALA A 80 21.70 -4.30 -3.99
CA ALA A 80 20.71 -4.73 -3.01
C ALA A 80 20.86 -6.22 -2.65
N ALA A 81 21.21 -7.06 -3.64
CA ALA A 81 21.47 -8.48 -3.44
C ALA A 81 22.70 -8.72 -2.55
N HIS A 82 23.81 -8.03 -2.81
CA HIS A 82 25.03 -8.12 -2.00
C HIS A 82 24.85 -7.60 -0.58
N ALA A 83 23.97 -6.60 -0.38
CA ALA A 83 23.62 -6.08 0.95
C ALA A 83 22.67 -6.98 1.75
N GLY A 84 22.22 -8.12 1.18
CA GLY A 84 21.30 -9.05 1.84
C GLY A 84 19.87 -8.50 2.01
N LEU A 85 19.50 -7.45 1.26
CA LEU A 85 18.17 -6.86 1.35
C LEU A 85 17.15 -7.70 0.59
N LYS A 86 16.10 -8.14 1.28
CA LYS A 86 14.97 -8.83 0.66
C LYS A 86 13.91 -7.83 0.22
N LEU A 87 14.02 -7.33 -1.02
CA LEU A 87 13.05 -6.42 -1.62
C LEU A 87 11.87 -7.19 -2.23
N HIS A 88 10.66 -6.66 -2.09
CA HIS A 88 9.49 -7.16 -2.79
C HIS A 88 9.54 -6.66 -4.25
N ALA A 89 9.76 -7.59 -5.18
CA ALA A 89 9.75 -7.31 -6.60
C ALA A 89 8.31 -6.98 -7.08
N PRO A 90 8.16 -6.16 -8.14
CA PRO A 90 6.87 -5.91 -8.72
C PRO A 90 6.18 -7.21 -9.16
N GLY A 91 4.88 -7.34 -8.89
CA GLY A 91 4.10 -8.52 -9.30
C GLY A 91 4.23 -8.83 -10.80
N ARG A 92 4.20 -10.13 -11.18
CA ARG A 92 4.46 -10.64 -12.56
C ARG A 92 5.60 -9.91 -13.29
N TYR A 93 6.77 -9.77 -12.66
CA TYR A 93 8.01 -9.70 -13.43
C TYR A 93 8.41 -11.13 -13.83
N SER A 94 8.14 -11.53 -15.07
CA SER A 94 8.72 -12.73 -15.70
C SER A 94 9.95 -12.36 -16.53
N GLY A 95 10.80 -11.46 -16.02
CA GLY A 95 12.07 -11.17 -16.67
C GLY A 95 13.02 -12.33 -16.39
N ARG A 96 13.26 -13.18 -17.39
CA ARG A 96 14.52 -13.91 -17.45
C ARG A 96 15.63 -12.89 -17.26
N THR A 97 16.49 -13.11 -16.28
CA THR A 97 17.85 -12.58 -16.33
C THR A 97 18.56 -13.32 -17.44
N ASP A 98 18.28 -12.95 -18.69
CA ASP A 98 19.15 -13.34 -19.80
C ASP A 98 20.31 -12.36 -19.82
N GLY A 99 21.53 -12.91 -19.78
CA GLY A 99 22.74 -12.17 -19.51
C GLY A 99 22.99 -11.09 -20.54
N MET A 100 23.12 -9.85 -20.07
CA MET A 100 23.82 -8.80 -20.82
C MET A 100 25.08 -8.42 -20.03
N VAL A 101 26.07 -9.31 -20.08
CA VAL A 101 27.47 -8.90 -19.96
C VAL A 101 27.82 -8.25 -21.30
N GLY A 102 27.58 -6.94 -21.39
CA GLY A 102 28.18 -6.12 -22.43
C GLY A 102 29.62 -5.80 -22.04
N THR A 103 30.58 -6.55 -22.58
CA THR A 103 32.00 -6.14 -22.57
C THR A 103 32.18 -4.87 -23.41
N PRO A 104 33.04 -3.92 -22.99
CA PRO A 104 33.26 -2.70 -23.74
C PRO A 104 34.14 -2.97 -24.96
N ARG A 105 33.65 -2.62 -26.15
CA ARG A 105 34.46 -2.23 -27.30
C ARG A 105 33.74 -1.14 -28.08
#